data_AF-A9DLP1-F1
#
_entry.id   AF-A9DLP1-F1
#
_cell.length_a   1.000
_cell.length_b   1.000
_cell.length_c   1.000
_cell.angle_alpha   90.00
_cell.angle_beta   90.00
_cell.angle_gamma   90.00
#
_symmetry.space_group_name_H-M   'P 1'
#
loop_
_entity.id
_entity.type
_entity.pdbx_description
1 polymer ?
#
loop_
_entity_poly.entity_id
_entity_poly.type
_entity_poly.pdbx_seq_one_letter_code
_entity_poly.pdbx_strand_id
1 'polypeptide(L)' 'MLRIDVELAKHWSDAEVVTQWQKLFKGDSLNHDFIKGEPLEYYQQIIINTRVKEYRSRLMDISC' A
#
# COMPACT_ATOMS: atom_id res chain seq x y z
N MET A 1 -19.81 8.09 6.14
CA MET A 1 -18.95 6.93 6.46
C MET A 1 -17.95 6.80 5.33
N LEU A 2 -16.65 6.87 5.62
CA LEU A 2 -15.58 6.73 4.62
C LEU A 2 -15.49 5.26 4.18
N ARG A 3 -16.44 4.85 3.33
CA ARG A 3 -16.26 3.62 2.53
C ARG A 3 -15.23 3.98 1.49
N ILE A 4 -13.99 3.59 1.70
CA ILE A 4 -13.10 3.47 0.55
C ILE A 4 -13.76 2.39 -0.29
N ASP A 5 -14.36 2.76 -1.42
CA ASP A 5 -15.01 1.80 -2.28
C ASP A 5 -14.01 0.68 -2.56
N VAL A 6 -14.38 -0.55 -2.21
CA VAL A 6 -13.58 -1.75 -2.52
C VAL A 6 -13.24 -1.78 -4.02
N GLU A 7 -14.11 -1.19 -4.85
CA GLU A 7 -13.87 -0.95 -6.27
C GLU A 7 -12.73 0.04 -6.52
N LEU A 8 -12.63 1.15 -5.80
CA LEU A 8 -11.48 2.07 -5.86
C LEU A 8 -10.18 1.37 -5.45
N ALA A 9 -10.20 0.61 -4.36
CA ALA A 9 -9.02 -0.13 -3.90
C ALA A 9 -8.54 -1.23 -4.87
N LYS A 10 -9.44 -1.77 -5.71
CA LYS A 10 -9.07 -2.68 -6.80
C LYS A 10 -8.32 -1.95 -7.90
N HIS A 11 -8.71 -0.72 -8.23
CA HIS A 11 -8.10 0.07 -9.30
C HIS A 11 -6.82 0.81 -8.90
N TRP A 12 -6.52 0.89 -7.60
CA TRP A 12 -5.30 1.56 -7.14
C TRP A 12 -4.01 0.90 -7.64
N SER A 13 -3.06 1.74 -8.02
CA SER A 13 -1.69 1.32 -8.25
C SER A 13 -1.04 0.91 -6.93
N ASP A 14 0.02 0.11 -6.99
CA ASP A 14 0.72 -0.35 -5.78
C ASP A 14 1.22 0.83 -4.93
N ALA A 15 1.68 1.92 -5.56
CA ALA A 15 2.06 3.15 -4.87
C ALA A 15 0.88 3.83 -4.15
N GLU A 16 -0.32 3.82 -4.74
CA GLU A 16 -1.53 4.38 -4.13
C GLU A 16 -1.96 3.54 -2.92
N VAL A 17 -1.88 2.21 -3.02
CA VAL A 17 -2.15 1.29 -1.89
C VAL A 17 -1.20 1.59 -0.72
N VAL A 18 0.10 1.73 -0.97
CA VAL A 18 1.08 2.05 0.09
C VAL A 18 0.84 3.45 0.66
N THR A 19 0.55 4.42 -0.19
CA THR A 19 0.25 5.80 0.24
C THR A 19 -0.99 5.85 1.13
N GLN A 20 -2.05 5.15 0.75
CA GLN A 20 -3.27 5.11 1.54
C GLN A 20 -3.07 4.35 2.85
N TRP A 21 -2.30 3.26 2.83
CA TRP A 21 -1.91 2.53 4.04
C TRP A 21 -1.17 3.44 5.02
N GLN A 22 -0.23 4.26 4.53
CA GLN A 22 0.54 5.20 5.36
C GLN A 22 -0.30 6.33 5.98
N LYS A 23 -1.50 6.63 5.45
CA LYS A 23 -2.43 7.59 6.07
C LYS A 23 -3.16 7.00 7.28
N LEU A 24 -3.37 5.69 7.29
CA LEU A 24 -4.09 4.99 8.36
C LEU A 24 -3.13 4.42 9.42
N PHE A 25 -1.96 3.97 9.00
CA PHE A 25 -0.93 3.35 9.84
C PHE A 25 0.40 4.06 9.62
N LYS A 26 1.24 4.16 10.65
CA LYS A 26 2.59 4.73 10.50
C LYS A 26 3.37 3.95 9.44
N GLY A 27 3.79 4.66 8.38
CA GLY A 27 4.71 4.15 7.38
C GLY A 27 6.11 3.91 7.93
N ASP A 28 6.87 3.07 7.23
CA ASP A 28 8.30 2.83 7.46
C ASP A 28 9.12 3.35 6.26
N SER A 29 10.45 3.49 6.41
CA SER A 29 11.35 3.99 5.36
C SER A 29 11.20 3.24 4.04
N LEU A 30 11.05 1.91 4.06
CA LEU A 30 10.85 1.13 2.83
C LEU A 30 9.60 1.56 2.04
N ASN A 31 8.52 1.95 2.73
CA ASN A 31 7.31 2.41 2.07
C ASN A 31 7.51 3.80 1.46
N HIS A 32 8.29 4.67 2.11
CA HIS A 32 8.64 5.98 1.57
C HIS A 32 9.52 5.87 0.32
N ASP A 33 10.54 5.01 0.37
CA ASP A 33 11.46 4.79 -0.75
C ASP A 33 10.69 4.23 -1.96
N PHE A 34 9.75 3.30 -1.72
CA PHE A 34 8.86 2.79 -2.76
C PHE A 34 7.97 3.87 -3.40
N ILE A 35 7.35 4.74 -2.59
CA ILE A 35 6.48 5.81 -3.11
C ILE A 35 7.29 6.86 -3.88
N LYS A 36 8.52 7.13 -3.47
CA LYS A 36 9.43 8.04 -4.17
C LYS A 36 9.98 7.45 -5.47
N GLY A 37 9.81 6.15 -5.69
CA GLY A 37 10.45 5.44 -6.81
C GLY A 37 11.96 5.35 -6.67
N GLU A 38 12.48 5.36 -5.43
CA GLU A 38 13.90 5.15 -5.18
C GLU A 38 14.29 3.70 -5.55
N PRO A 39 15.53 3.47 -6.01
CA PRO A 39 15.98 2.15 -6.36
C PRO A 39 15.99 1.25 -5.13
N LEU A 40 15.12 0.23 -5.14
CA LEU A 40 15.05 -0.78 -4.11
C LEU A 40 15.89 -2.00 -4.51
N GLU A 41 16.58 -2.58 -3.53
CA GLU A 41 17.25 -3.86 -3.72
C GLU A 41 16.24 -4.99 -3.98
N TYR A 42 16.70 -6.08 -4.59
CA TYR A 42 15.83 -7.20 -4.96
C TYR A 42 15.00 -7.74 -3.78
N TYR A 43 15.61 -7.88 -2.60
CA TYR A 43 14.88 -8.33 -1.41
C TYR A 43 13.85 -7.30 -0.94
N GLN A 44 14.17 -6.00 -1.03
CA GLN A 44 13.25 -4.91 -0.67
C GLN A 44 12.04 -4.90 -1.60
N GLN A 45 12.25 -5.13 -2.90
CA GLN A 45 11.18 -5.26 -3.89
C GLN A 45 10.24 -6.43 -3.56
N ILE A 46 10.77 -7.58 -3.13
CA ILE A 46 9.95 -8.74 -2.72
C ILE A 46 9.12 -8.39 -1.47
N ILE A 47 9.75 -7.74 -0.48
CA ILE A 47 9.08 -7.35 0.76
C ILE A 47 7.95 -6.37 0.46
N ILE A 48 8.20 -5.32 -0.32
CA ILE A 48 7.17 -4.31 -0.61
C ILE A 48 6.04 -4.90 -1.46
N ASN A 49 6.33 -5.75 -2.45
CA ASN A 49 5.29 -6.39 -3.25
C ASN A 49 4.40 -7.31 -2.40
N THR A 50 4.97 -8.01 -1.42
CA THR A 50 4.20 -8.82 -0.47
C THR A 50 3.35 -7.93 0.43
N ARG A 51 3.92 -6.84 0.96
CA ARG A 51 3.21 -5.86 1.80
C ARG A 51 2.06 -5.19 1.05
N VAL A 52 2.24 -4.81 -0.21
CA VAL A 52 1.19 -4.19 -1.04
C VAL A 52 -0.04 -5.08 -1.14
N LYS A 53 0.14 -6.38 -1.38
CA LYS A 53 -0.98 -7.35 -1.43
C LYS A 53 -1.73 -7.41 -0.10
N GLU A 54 -0.98 -7.49 1.00
CA GLU A 54 -1.55 -7.47 2.37
C GLU A 54 -2.29 -6.16 2.65
N TYR A 55 -1.68 -5.01 2.34
CA TYR A 55 -2.27 -3.69 2.54
C TYR A 55 -3.55 -3.53 1.74
N ARG A 56 -3.57 -3.96 0.48
CA ARG A 56 -4.76 -3.92 -0.37
C ARG A 56 -5.90 -4.74 0.25
N SER A 57 -5.61 -5.96 0.68
CA SER A 57 -6.60 -6.83 1.33
C SER A 57 -7.17 -6.19 2.60
N ARG A 58 -6.29 -5.68 3.47
CA ARG A 58 -6.69 -5.03 4.72
C ARG A 58 -7.47 -3.74 4.51
N LEU A 59 -7.09 -2.92 3.54
CA LEU A 59 -7.84 -1.70 3.20
C LEU A 59 -9.26 -2.02 2.73
N MET A 60 -9.43 -3.11 1.97
CA MET A 60 -10.76 -3.59 1.57
C MET A 60 -11.56 -4.10 2.77
N ASP A 61 -10.93 -4.81 3.70
CA ASP A 61 -11.58 -5.37 4.90
C ASP A 61 -12.02 -4.28 5.90
N ILE A 62 -11.19 -3.26 6.14
CA ILE A 62 -11.49 -2.12 7.02
C ILE A 62 -12.65 -1.25 6.47
N SER A 63 -12.92 -1.32 5.17
CA SER A 63 -13.92 -0.48 4.50
C SER A 63 -15.33 -1.08 4.50
N CYS A 64 -15.50 -2.27 5.09
CA CYS A 64 -16.78 -2.98 5.21
C CYS A 64 -17.71 -2.34 6.24
#